data_AF-A0ABD5GSB4-F1
#
_entry.id   AF-A0ABD5GSB4-F1
#
_cell.length_a   1.000
_cell.length_b   1.000
_cell.length_c   1.000
_cell.angle_alpha   90.00
_cell.angle_beta   90.00
_cell.angle_gamma   90.00
#
_symmetry.space_group_name_H-M   'P 1'
#
loop_
_entity.id
_entity.type
_entity.pdbx_description
1 polymer ?
#
loop_
_entity_poly.entity_id
_entity_poly.type
_entity_poly.pdbx_seq_one_letter_code
_entity_poly.pdbx_strand_id
1 'polypeptide(L)' 'MIEDINLKNAEVSAILTMVFDEVQRIYELKKGVREYELDRLKDTLTTSFYMMSKRVEDINEIASLIMKKEGKGGKK' A
#
# COMPACT_ATOMS: atom_id res chain seq x y z
N MET A 1 -0.11 -18.92 2.01
CA MET A 1 0.87 -18.37 2.99
C MET A 1 1.90 -17.48 2.32
N ILE A 2 2.79 -18.00 1.46
CA ILE A 2 3.70 -17.14 0.66
C ILE A 2 2.94 -16.45 -0.49
N GLU A 3 2.04 -17.16 -1.17
CA GLU A 3 1.20 -16.60 -2.23
C GLU A 3 0.33 -15.44 -1.73
N ASP A 4 -0.24 -15.55 -0.52
CA ASP A 4 -1.03 -14.48 0.10
C ASP A 4 -0.18 -13.22 0.36
N ILE A 5 1.05 -13.38 0.86
CA ILE A 5 1.98 -12.27 1.07
C ILE A 5 2.39 -11.63 -0.27
N ASN A 6 2.69 -12.45 -1.28
CA ASN A 6 3.05 -11.96 -2.61
C ASN A 6 1.89 -11.17 -3.25
N LEU A 7 0.65 -11.65 -3.10
CA LEU A 7 -0.54 -10.95 -3.55
C LEU A 7 -0.69 -9.60 -2.85
N LYS A 8 -0.53 -9.56 -1.52
CA LYS A 8 -0.60 -8.30 -0.74
C LYS A 8 0.49 -7.32 -1.12
N ASN A 9 1.71 -7.80 -1.40
CA ASN A 9 2.80 -6.97 -1.88
C ASN A 9 2.51 -6.38 -3.27
N ALA A 10 1.95 -7.17 -4.18
CA ALA A 10 1.54 -6.68 -5.50
C ALA A 10 0.46 -5.58 -5.41
N GLU A 11 -0.50 -5.74 -4.50
CA GLU A 11 -1.52 -4.71 -4.22
C GLU A 11 -0.89 -3.41 -3.68
N VAL A 12 0.09 -3.51 -2.77
CA VAL A 12 0.83 -2.34 -2.26
C VAL A 12 1.63 -1.65 -3.36
N SER A 13 2.31 -2.41 -4.22
CA SER A 13 3.05 -1.85 -5.36
C SER A 13 2.13 -1.11 -6.33
N ALA A 14 0.94 -1.64 -6.62
CA ALA A 14 -0.03 -0.98 -7.48
C ALA A 14 -0.49 0.37 -6.92
N ILE A 15 -0.73 0.45 -5.60
CA ILE A 15 -1.11 1.71 -4.93
C ILE A 15 0.02 2.74 -5.04
N LEU A 16 1.27 2.32 -4.82
CA LEU A 16 2.44 3.20 -4.96
C LEU A 16 2.57 3.74 -6.39
N THR A 17 2.41 2.90 -7.41
CA THR A 17 2.42 3.33 -8.81
C THR A 17 1.37 4.39 -9.10
N MET A 18 0.11 4.18 -8.66
CA MET A 18 -0.95 5.16 -8.83
C MET A 18 -0.61 6.53 -8.21
N VAL A 19 0.03 6.53 -7.03
CA VAL A 19 0.47 7.77 -6.38
C VAL A 19 1.57 8.45 -7.19
N PHE A 20 2.56 7.71 -7.69
CA PHE A 20 3.64 8.25 -8.50
C PHE A 20 3.13 8.91 -9.79
N ASP A 21 2.21 8.25 -10.49
CA ASP A 21 1.62 8.78 -11.73
C ASP A 21 0.91 10.12 -11.48
N GLU A 22 0.20 10.23 -10.36
CA GLU A 22 -0.53 11.45 -9.99
C GLU A 22 0.40 12.61 -9.64
N VAL A 23 1.50 12.33 -8.93
CA VAL A 23 2.54 13.32 -8.62
C VAL A 23 3.23 13.79 -9.92
N GLN A 24 3.56 12.87 -10.82
CA GLN A 24 4.16 13.20 -12.12
C GLN A 24 3.25 14.11 -12.93
N ARG A 25 1.95 13.77 -13.00
CA ARG A 25 0.94 14.58 -13.69
C ARG A 25 0.90 16.03 -13.16
N ILE A 26 0.98 16.24 -11.85
CA ILE A 26 1.01 17.59 -11.25
C ILE A 26 2.25 18.37 -11.66
N TYR A 27 3.40 17.71 -11.74
CA TYR A 27 4.67 18.34 -12.06
C TYR A 27 4.63 19.03 -13.44
N GLU A 28 3.94 18.40 -14.39
CA GLU A 28 3.81 18.85 -15.78
C GLU A 28 2.79 19.99 -16.00
N LEU A 29 1.99 20.35 -14.99
CA LEU A 29 0.86 21.27 -15.17
C LEU A 29 1.18 22.75 -14.95
N LYS A 30 0.46 23.64 -15.65
CA LYS A 30 0.53 25.10 -15.41
C LYS A 30 -0.04 25.47 -14.02
N LYS A 31 0.44 26.56 -13.43
CA LYS A 31 0.18 26.98 -12.03
C LYS A 31 -1.31 26.91 -11.59
N GLY A 32 -2.26 27.39 -12.41
CA GLY A 32 -3.69 27.38 -12.04
C GLY A 32 -4.35 25.99 -12.08
N VAL A 33 -3.94 25.10 -12.98
CA VAL A 33 -4.45 23.71 -13.04
C VAL A 33 -3.83 22.87 -11.93
N ARG A 34 -2.63 23.24 -11.51
CA ARG A 34 -1.86 22.58 -10.45
C ARG A 34 -2.58 22.60 -9.09
N GLU A 35 -3.30 23.67 -8.75
CA GLU A 35 -4.02 23.78 -7.47
C GLU A 35 -5.16 22.75 -7.36
N TYR A 36 -5.99 22.63 -8.41
CA TYR A 36 -7.05 21.60 -8.46
C TYR A 36 -6.47 20.19 -8.37
N GLU A 37 -5.37 19.94 -9.08
CA GLU A 37 -4.75 18.61 -9.11
C GLU A 37 -4.04 18.29 -7.79
N LEU A 38 -3.50 19.28 -7.07
CA LEU A 38 -2.97 19.10 -5.72
C LEU A 38 -4.06 18.66 -4.74
N ASP A 39 -5.27 19.24 -4.83
CA ASP A 39 -6.40 18.78 -4.03
C ASP A 39 -6.81 17.35 -4.40
N ARG A 40 -6.83 16.99 -5.70
CA ARG A 40 -7.07 15.60 -6.11
C ARG A 40 -5.98 14.65 -5.59
N LEU A 41 -4.72 15.05 -5.65
CA LEU A 41 -3.60 14.26 -5.12
C LEU A 41 -3.73 14.05 -3.62
N LYS A 42 -4.17 15.06 -2.86
CA LYS A 42 -4.44 14.91 -1.42
C LYS A 42 -5.48 13.81 -1.15
N ASP A 43 -6.57 13.80 -1.91
CA ASP A 43 -7.64 12.80 -1.74
C ASP A 43 -7.18 11.40 -2.17
N THR A 44 -6.46 11.31 -3.29
CA THR A 44 -5.85 10.06 -3.77
C THR A 44 -4.85 9.51 -2.76
N LEU A 45 -3.94 10.35 -2.25
CA LEU A 45 -2.95 9.96 -1.23
C LEU A 45 -3.63 9.49 0.05
N THR A 46 -4.66 10.20 0.53
CA THR A 46 -5.39 9.82 1.75
C THR A 46 -6.01 8.43 1.60
N THR A 47 -6.65 8.17 0.47
CA THR A 47 -7.24 6.85 0.17
C THR A 47 -6.15 5.78 0.07
N SER A 48 -5.09 6.05 -0.68
CA SER A 48 -3.95 5.15 -0.85
C SER A 48 -3.28 4.80 0.48
N PHE A 49 -3.07 5.78 1.37
CA PHE A 49 -2.51 5.54 2.70
C PHE A 49 -3.42 4.68 3.58
N TYR A 50 -4.73 4.93 3.55
CA TYR A 50 -5.68 4.08 4.27
C TYR A 50 -5.62 2.63 3.79
N MET A 51 -5.60 2.42 2.46
CA MET A 51 -5.48 1.09 1.86
C MET A 51 -4.15 0.42 2.22
N MET A 52 -3.03 1.14 2.13
CA MET A 52 -1.72 0.62 2.54
C MET A 52 -1.68 0.24 4.02
N SER A 53 -2.27 1.06 4.90
CA SER A 53 -2.36 0.76 6.33
C SER A 53 -3.10 -0.56 6.58
N LYS A 54 -4.23 -0.76 5.92
CA LYS A 54 -5.00 -2.02 5.97
C LYS A 54 -4.18 -3.22 5.49
N ARG A 55 -3.40 -3.05 4.42
CA ARG A 55 -2.54 -4.13 3.90
C ARG A 55 -1.38 -4.46 4.82
N VAL A 56 -0.82 -3.47 5.50
CA VAL A 56 0.20 -3.71 6.54
C VAL A 56 -0.40 -4.48 7.73
N GLU A 57 -1.62 -4.16 8.15
CA GLU A 57 -2.36 -4.95 9.15
C GLU A 57 -2.51 -6.41 8.71
N ASP A 58 -3.01 -6.66 7.49
CA ASP A 58 -3.18 -8.01 6.93
C ASP A 58 -1.85 -8.80 6.91
N ILE A 59 -0.75 -8.17 6.49
CA ILE A 59 0.58 -8.80 6.44
C ILE A 59 1.05 -9.17 7.85
N ASN A 60 0.86 -8.30 8.84
CA ASN A 60 1.25 -8.55 10.22
C ASN A 60 0.45 -9.70 10.85
N GLU A 61 -0.83 -9.85 10.51
CA GLU A 61 -1.63 -11.00 10.91
C GLU A 61 -1.10 -12.31 10.32
N ILE A 62 -0.80 -12.31 9.01
CA ILE A 62 -0.22 -13.49 8.35
C ILE A 62 1.13 -13.87 8.97
N ALA A 63 2.01 -12.88 9.21
CA ALA A 63 3.29 -13.10 9.88
C ALA A 63 3.10 -13.69 11.28
N SER A 64 2.14 -13.18 12.06
CA SER A 64 1.81 -13.69 13.38
C SER A 64 1.31 -15.14 13.35
N LEU A 65 0.52 -15.51 12.33
CA LEU A 65 0.06 -16.88 12.12
C LEU A 65 1.21 -17.83 11.75
N ILE A 66 2.16 -17.38 10.91
CA ILE A 66 3.38 -18.13 10.57
C ILE A 66 4.18 -18.42 11.85
N MET A 67 4.48 -17.39 12.64
CA MET A 67 5.26 -17.53 13.89
C MET A 67 4.58 -18.48 14.88
N LYS A 68 3.25 -18.42 15.03
CA LYS A 68 2.49 -19.34 15.89
C LYS A 68 2.56 -20.80 15.41
N LYS A 69 2.61 -21.03 14.11
CA LYS A 69 2.69 -22.37 13.51
C LYS A 69 4.09 -22.96 13.67
N GLU A 70 5.13 -22.17 13.47
CA GLU A 70 6.53 -22.58 13.65
C GLU A 70 6.88 -22.80 15.13
N GLY A 71 6.41 -21.95 16.04
CA GLY A 71 6.64 -22.08 17.48
C GLY A 71 5.98 -23.32 18.14
N LYS A 72 5.00 -23.95 17.48
CA LYS A 72 4.38 -25.21 17.95
C LYS A 72 5.05 -26.48 17.39
N GLY A 73 6.02 -26.36 16.48
CA GLY A 73 6.75 -27.49 15.88
C GLY A 73 8.07 -27.87 16.58
N GLY A 74 8.57 -27.03 17.49
CA GLY A 74 9.91 -27.15 18.09
C GLY A 74 9.98 -27.76 19.50
N LYS A 75 8.92 -28.42 19.98
CA LYS A 75 8.99 -29.27 21.19
C LYS A 75 8.69 -30.72 20.80
N LYS A 76 9.70 -31.40 20.28
CA LYS A 76 9.80 -32.86 20.33
C LYS A 76 11.17 -33.20 20.89
#